data_AF-A0A972V2Q6-F1
#
_entry.id   AF-A0A972V2Q6-F1
#
_cell.length_a   1.000
_cell.length_b   1.000
_cell.length_c   1.000
_cell.angle_alpha   90.00
_cell.angle_beta   90.00
_cell.angle_gamma   90.00
#
_symmetry.space_group_name_H-M   'P 1'
#
loop_
_entity.id
_entity.type
_entity.pdbx_description
1 polymer ?
#
loop_
_entity_poly.entity_id
_entity_poly.type
_entity_poly.pdbx_seq_one_letter_code
_entity_poly.pdbx_strand_id
1 'polypeptide(L)'
;MTYNKRELELDLMNKYYEVLRKNDPLLGQIQTVSVIHGGGMLYESKETNKQHKSEMQKISTSLNLKNEVIREYKIDEFSIFMYEFINGQLQESSKMIFNETSSISEFTGNVMDKRGGKLDYEYYLEVLEKMDIRFDKNGNPVMPTVFCRKELFDKFSKIKPTEEQKTRLDKIIQTKKEVWYANKHYRKLSHIN
;
A
#
# COMPACT_ATOMS: atom_id res chain seq x y z
N MET A 1 -4.44 -36.57 23.16
CA MET A 1 -4.29 -35.75 21.93
C MET A 1 -2.85 -35.30 21.87
N THR A 2 -2.03 -36.02 21.12
CA THR A 2 -0.61 -35.67 20.93
C THR A 2 -0.57 -34.70 19.76
N TYR A 3 -0.47 -33.40 20.04
CA TYR A 3 -0.28 -32.42 18.97
C TYR A 3 0.99 -32.79 18.21
N ASN A 4 0.89 -32.87 16.88
CA ASN A 4 2.06 -33.04 16.04
C ASN A 4 2.95 -31.82 16.24
N LYS A 5 4.22 -32.03 16.62
CA LYS A 5 5.19 -30.95 16.88
C LYS A 5 5.18 -29.89 15.78
N ARG A 6 4.99 -30.32 14.53
CA ARG A 6 4.88 -29.44 13.35
C ARG A 6 3.63 -28.56 13.33
N GLU A 7 2.50 -29.06 13.80
CA GLU A 7 1.25 -28.27 13.92
C GLU A 7 1.37 -27.23 15.04
N LEU A 8 2.04 -27.59 16.14
CA LEU A 8 2.29 -26.66 17.24
C LEU A 8 3.25 -25.53 16.81
N GLU A 9 4.28 -25.85 16.03
CA GLU A 9 5.22 -24.89 15.45
C GLU A 9 4.52 -23.93 14.47
N LEU A 10 3.64 -24.45 13.61
CA LEU A 10 2.83 -23.64 12.69
C LEU A 10 1.85 -22.72 13.42
N ASP A 11 1.21 -23.21 14.48
CA ASP A 11 0.30 -22.40 15.31
C ASP A 11 1.05 -21.27 16.03
N LEU A 12 2.27 -21.53 16.51
CA LEU A 12 3.12 -20.52 17.13
C LEU A 12 3.56 -19.44 16.12
N MET A 13 3.97 -19.85 14.92
CA MET A 13 4.33 -18.91 13.85
C MET A 13 3.15 -18.06 13.40
N ASN A 14 1.94 -18.63 13.32
CA ASN A 14 0.73 -17.89 12.98
C ASN A 14 0.37 -16.86 14.06
N LYS A 15 0.44 -17.24 15.34
CA LYS A 15 0.21 -16.32 16.46
C LYS A 15 1.23 -15.17 16.47
N TYR A 16 2.49 -15.47 16.16
CA TYR A 16 3.55 -14.47 16.06
C TYR A 16 3.32 -13.50 14.89
N TYR A 17 2.91 -14.01 13.73
CA TYR A 17 2.58 -13.20 12.55
C TYR A 17 1.40 -12.24 12.81
N GLU A 18 0.36 -12.70 13.51
CA GLU A 18 -0.77 -11.84 13.90
C GLU A 18 -0.36 -10.72 14.86
N VAL A 19 0.59 -10.98 15.77
CA VAL A 19 1.13 -9.96 16.68
C VAL A 19 1.94 -8.92 15.91
N LEU A 20 2.78 -9.33 14.96
CA LEU A 20 3.52 -8.40 14.10
C LEU A 20 2.57 -7.49 13.32
N ARG A 21 1.53 -8.07 12.70
CA ARG A 21 0.54 -7.33 11.93
C ARG A 21 -0.22 -6.30 12.76
N LYS A 22 -0.59 -6.66 13.99
CA LYS A 22 -1.33 -5.77 14.89
C LYS A 22 -0.50 -4.56 15.35
N ASN A 23 0.82 -4.70 15.39
CA ASN A 23 1.72 -3.66 15.88
C ASN A 23 2.43 -2.86 14.78
N ASP A 24 2.40 -3.31 13.52
CA ASP A 24 2.99 -2.60 12.40
C ASP A 24 1.95 -1.66 11.71
N PRO A 25 2.19 -0.34 11.65
CA PRO A 25 1.26 0.65 11.10
C PRO A 25 0.93 0.46 9.61
N LEU A 26 1.78 -0.22 8.85
CA LEU A 26 1.62 -0.47 7.41
C LEU A 26 0.94 -1.83 7.17
N LEU A 27 1.42 -2.90 7.79
CA LEU A 27 0.86 -4.25 7.62
C LEU A 27 -0.55 -4.40 8.20
N GLY A 28 -0.85 -3.68 9.28
CA GLY A 28 -2.18 -3.67 9.89
C GLY A 28 -3.27 -3.09 8.97
N GLN A 29 -2.89 -2.26 7.99
CA GLN A 29 -3.79 -1.67 7.01
C GLN A 29 -4.06 -2.58 5.80
N ILE A 30 -3.26 -3.63 5.64
CA ILE A 30 -3.41 -4.60 4.54
C ILE A 30 -4.48 -5.62 4.96
N GLN A 31 -5.60 -5.63 4.23
CA GLN A 31 -6.68 -6.59 4.43
C GLN A 31 -6.26 -7.95 3.85
N THR A 32 -5.95 -8.94 4.70
CA THR A 32 -5.56 -10.28 4.23
C THR A 32 -6.79 -11.06 3.78
N VAL A 33 -6.92 -11.20 2.46
CA VAL A 33 -7.70 -12.28 1.85
C VAL A 33 -6.68 -13.37 1.53
N SER A 34 -6.90 -14.61 1.99
CA SER A 34 -6.07 -15.72 1.53
C SER A 34 -6.34 -15.90 0.04
N VAL A 35 -5.40 -15.46 -0.77
CA VAL A 35 -5.41 -15.71 -2.20
C VAL A 35 -4.09 -16.37 -2.54
N ILE A 36 -4.19 -17.62 -2.98
CA ILE A 36 -3.09 -18.35 -3.60
C ILE A 36 -2.77 -17.62 -4.92
N HIS A 37 -1.90 -16.61 -4.90
CA HIS A 37 -1.43 -15.92 -6.11
C HIS A 37 -0.22 -16.66 -6.69
N GLY A 38 -0.49 -17.61 -7.57
CA GLY A 38 0.51 -18.33 -8.36
C GLY A 38 0.65 -17.78 -9.78
N GLY A 39 0.47 -16.47 -9.99
CA GLY A 39 0.58 -15.85 -11.30
C GLY A 39 1.02 -14.39 -11.18
N GLY A 40 1.83 -13.93 -12.13
CA GLY A 40 2.16 -12.51 -12.27
C GLY A 40 0.92 -11.62 -12.34
N MET A 41 1.05 -10.34 -11.98
CA MET A 41 -0.09 -9.43 -11.95
C MET A 41 -0.47 -9.01 -13.37
N LEU A 42 -1.76 -9.04 -13.69
CA LEU A 42 -2.29 -8.53 -14.96
C LEU A 42 -2.96 -7.18 -14.71
N TYR A 43 -2.53 -6.18 -15.47
CA TYR A 43 -3.07 -4.83 -15.47
C TYR A 43 -3.74 -4.54 -16.79
N GLU A 44 -4.78 -3.73 -16.76
CA GLU A 44 -5.46 -3.22 -17.95
C GLU A 44 -5.58 -1.71 -17.84
N SER A 45 -5.10 -1.00 -18.87
CA SER A 45 -5.27 0.45 -18.98
C SER A 45 -6.61 0.75 -19.65
N LYS A 46 -7.52 1.43 -18.96
CA LYS A 46 -8.83 1.82 -19.51
C LYS A 46 -8.74 2.82 -20.66
N GLU A 47 -7.64 3.59 -20.74
CA GLU A 47 -7.45 4.59 -21.81
C GLU A 47 -6.89 3.96 -23.09
N THR A 48 -6.04 2.95 -22.97
CA THR A 48 -5.37 2.35 -24.12
C THR A 48 -5.89 0.95 -24.48
N ASN A 49 -6.75 0.36 -23.64
CA ASN A 49 -7.18 -1.05 -23.69
C ASN A 49 -6.00 -2.03 -23.82
N LYS A 50 -4.81 -1.63 -23.34
CA LYS A 50 -3.62 -2.48 -23.34
C LYS A 50 -3.50 -3.21 -22.02
N GLN A 51 -3.03 -4.45 -22.11
CA GLN A 51 -2.73 -5.28 -20.97
C GLN A 51 -1.23 -5.29 -20.70
N HIS A 52 -0.85 -5.22 -19.42
CA HIS A 52 0.51 -5.43 -18.96
C HIS A 52 0.54 -6.57 -17.96
N LYS A 53 1.46 -7.50 -18.12
CA LYS A 53 1.65 -8.61 -17.18
C LYS A 53 3.01 -8.44 -16.50
N SER A 54 2.99 -8.16 -15.20
CA SER A 54 4.22 -8.17 -14.39
C SER A 54 4.63 -9.61 -14.11
N GLU A 55 5.93 -9.88 -14.13
CA GLU A 55 6.48 -11.19 -13.81
C GLU A 55 6.54 -11.42 -12.30
N MET A 56 6.64 -12.68 -11.88
CA MET A 56 6.79 -13.01 -10.48
C MET A 56 8.16 -12.55 -9.98
N GLN A 57 8.18 -11.62 -9.02
CA GLN A 57 9.41 -11.21 -8.37
C GLN A 57 9.78 -12.20 -7.26
N LYS A 58 11.01 -12.71 -7.30
CA LYS A 58 11.54 -13.56 -6.23
C LYS A 58 12.11 -12.66 -5.13
N ILE A 59 11.52 -12.74 -3.94
CA ILE A 59 12.11 -12.17 -2.74
C ILE A 59 12.99 -13.24 -2.09
N SER A 60 14.23 -12.88 -1.77
CA SER A 60 15.15 -13.76 -1.04
C SER A 60 15.93 -12.98 -0.01
N THR A 61 15.98 -13.51 1.21
CA THR A 61 16.82 -12.99 2.30
C THR A 61 17.75 -14.10 2.74
N SER A 62 19.05 -13.84 2.74
CA SER A 62 20.07 -14.79 3.20
C SER A 62 20.48 -14.44 4.62
N LEU A 63 20.34 -15.39 5.55
CA LEU A 63 20.77 -15.23 6.93
C LEU A 63 21.57 -16.44 7.38
N ASN A 64 22.48 -16.23 8.33
CA ASN A 64 23.31 -17.26 8.90
C ASN A 64 23.01 -17.38 10.40
N LEU A 65 22.53 -18.55 10.83
CA LEU A 65 22.33 -18.88 12.24
C LEU A 65 23.31 -19.98 12.64
N LYS A 66 24.10 -19.75 13.69
CA LYS A 66 24.99 -20.79 14.22
C LYS A 66 24.17 -21.90 14.88
N ASN A 67 24.54 -23.15 14.62
CA ASN A 67 23.84 -24.33 15.16
C ASN A 67 23.78 -24.32 16.71
N GLU A 68 24.82 -23.79 17.36
CA GLU A 68 24.92 -23.62 18.80
C GLU A 68 23.79 -22.78 19.40
N VAL A 69 23.28 -21.77 18.69
CA VAL A 69 22.18 -20.91 19.15
C VAL A 69 20.90 -21.73 19.37
N ILE A 70 20.65 -22.71 18.49
CA ILE A 70 19.50 -23.60 18.57
C ILE A 70 19.73 -24.66 19.65
N ARG A 71 20.93 -25.27 19.69
CA ARG A 71 21.25 -26.35 20.63
C ARG A 71 21.29 -25.88 22.08
N GLU A 72 21.83 -24.70 22.33
CA GLU A 72 22.02 -24.15 23.67
C GLU A 72 20.85 -23.26 24.11
N TYR A 73 19.77 -23.20 23.31
CA TYR A 73 18.58 -22.39 23.58
C TYR A 73 18.92 -20.93 23.94
N LYS A 74 19.82 -20.30 23.14
CA LYS A 74 20.17 -18.89 23.32
C LYS A 74 19.06 -18.00 22.77
N ILE A 75 18.00 -17.84 23.58
CA ILE A 75 16.77 -17.13 23.19
C ILE A 75 17.07 -15.70 22.72
N ASP A 76 18.04 -15.01 23.34
CA ASP A 76 18.40 -13.64 22.95
C ASP A 76 19.01 -13.59 21.55
N GLU A 77 19.97 -14.47 21.25
CA GLU A 77 20.60 -14.56 19.93
C GLU A 77 19.59 -14.99 18.85
N PHE A 78 18.69 -15.92 19.19
CA PHE A 78 17.60 -16.33 18.30
C PHE A 78 16.60 -15.17 18.04
N SER A 79 16.31 -14.36 19.06
CA SER A 79 15.41 -13.21 18.93
C SER A 79 16.00 -12.12 18.03
N ILE A 80 17.31 -11.86 18.14
CA ILE A 80 18.02 -10.94 17.24
C ILE A 80 17.97 -11.47 15.80
N PHE A 81 18.25 -12.75 15.58
CA PHE A 81 18.15 -13.38 14.27
C PHE A 81 16.75 -13.22 13.66
N MET A 82 15.69 -13.49 14.43
CA MET A 82 14.31 -13.34 13.97
C MET A 82 13.98 -11.89 13.63
N TYR A 83 14.44 -10.93 14.42
CA TYR A 83 14.26 -9.51 14.17
C TYR A 83 14.95 -9.06 12.86
N GLU A 84 16.19 -9.51 12.63
CA GLU A 84 16.93 -9.23 11.39
C GLU A 84 16.24 -9.85 10.17
N PHE A 85 15.72 -11.08 10.31
CA PHE A 85 14.93 -11.73 9.26
C PHE A 85 13.70 -10.94 8.87
N ILE A 86 12.91 -10.53 9.85
CA ILE A 86 11.68 -9.78 9.62
C ILE A 86 12.01 -8.45 8.96
N ASN A 87 13.01 -7.72 9.47
CA ASN A 87 13.41 -6.45 8.88
C ASN A 87 13.90 -6.60 7.43
N GLY A 88 14.69 -7.64 7.14
CA GLY A 88 15.10 -7.95 5.78
C GLY A 88 13.90 -8.21 4.86
N GLN A 89 12.95 -9.02 5.31
CA GLN A 89 11.72 -9.30 4.56
C GLN A 89 10.83 -8.07 4.37
N LEU A 90 10.66 -7.24 5.40
CA LEU A 90 9.88 -6.01 5.33
C LEU A 90 10.49 -5.02 4.33
N GLN A 91 11.82 -4.89 4.32
CA GLN A 91 12.51 -4.02 3.38
C GLN A 91 12.32 -4.49 1.94
N GLU A 92 12.53 -5.78 1.65
CA GLU A 92 12.36 -6.31 0.30
C GLU A 92 10.90 -6.26 -0.16
N SER A 93 9.95 -6.58 0.73
CA SER A 93 8.51 -6.47 0.43
C SER A 93 8.11 -5.02 0.13
N SER A 94 8.61 -4.06 0.91
CA SER A 94 8.34 -2.63 0.68
C SER A 94 8.90 -2.18 -0.67
N LYS A 95 10.13 -2.57 -1.02
CA LYS A 95 10.72 -2.27 -2.33
C LYS A 95 9.89 -2.84 -3.47
N MET A 96 9.46 -4.09 -3.36
CA MET A 96 8.61 -4.74 -4.36
C MET A 96 7.31 -3.95 -4.57
N ILE A 97 6.62 -3.59 -3.49
CA ILE A 97 5.36 -2.82 -3.56
C ILE A 97 5.57 -1.47 -4.25
N PHE A 98 6.61 -0.73 -3.87
CA PHE A 98 6.91 0.57 -4.48
C PHE A 98 7.33 0.44 -5.94
N ASN A 99 8.13 -0.56 -6.29
CA ASN A 99 8.54 -0.82 -7.67
C ASN A 99 7.33 -1.15 -8.55
N GLU A 100 6.48 -2.06 -8.11
CA GLU A 100 5.28 -2.44 -8.86
C GLU A 100 4.32 -1.25 -8.98
N THR A 101 4.13 -0.49 -7.91
CA THR A 101 3.32 0.74 -7.96
C THR A 101 3.89 1.74 -8.97
N SER A 102 5.21 1.93 -9.01
CA SER A 102 5.87 2.81 -9.99
C SER A 102 5.64 2.30 -11.41
N SER A 103 5.85 1.00 -11.66
CA SER A 103 5.64 0.39 -12.97
C SER A 103 4.20 0.53 -13.46
N ILE A 104 3.21 0.32 -12.58
CA ILE A 104 1.80 0.54 -12.91
C ILE A 104 1.53 2.02 -13.20
N SER A 105 2.04 2.93 -12.37
CA SER A 105 1.86 4.37 -12.57
C SER A 105 2.46 4.84 -13.90
N GLU A 106 3.64 4.35 -14.27
CA GLU A 106 4.28 4.60 -15.56
C GLU A 106 3.46 4.03 -16.72
N PHE A 107 3.02 2.77 -16.61
CA PHE A 107 2.21 2.12 -17.63
C PHE A 107 0.85 2.81 -17.85
N THR A 108 0.21 3.24 -16.78
CA THR A 108 -1.10 3.92 -16.82
C THR A 108 -1.00 5.41 -17.13
N GLY A 109 0.21 5.97 -17.25
CA GLY A 109 0.39 7.41 -17.47
C GLY A 109 0.04 8.28 -16.26
N ASN A 110 -0.09 7.69 -15.07
CA ASN A 110 -0.37 8.39 -13.81
C ASN A 110 0.88 9.07 -13.21
N VAL A 111 1.98 9.12 -13.96
CA VAL A 111 3.19 9.85 -13.56
C VAL A 111 3.00 11.34 -13.82
N MET A 112 3.16 12.13 -12.77
CA MET A 112 3.18 13.59 -12.82
C MET A 112 4.64 14.04 -12.70
N ASP A 113 5.22 14.56 -13.77
CA ASP A 113 6.57 15.14 -13.76
C ASP A 113 6.49 16.66 -13.86
N LYS A 114 6.99 17.35 -12.82
CA LYS A 114 7.06 18.81 -12.80
C LYS A 114 8.38 19.38 -13.36
N ARG A 115 9.27 18.57 -13.96
CA ARG A 115 10.56 18.98 -14.58
C ARG A 115 11.34 20.01 -13.77
N GLY A 116 11.51 19.77 -12.46
CA GLY A 116 12.23 20.68 -11.55
C GLY A 116 11.37 21.82 -10.95
N GLY A 117 10.07 21.85 -11.22
CA GLY A 117 9.11 22.74 -10.57
C GLY A 117 9.05 22.51 -9.05
N LYS A 118 8.76 23.57 -8.29
CA LYS A 118 8.60 23.48 -6.83
C LYS A 118 7.37 22.65 -6.49
N LEU A 119 7.49 21.80 -5.48
CA LEU A 119 6.34 21.18 -4.82
C LEU A 119 5.56 22.29 -4.10
N ASP A 120 4.38 22.60 -4.62
CA ASP A 120 3.47 23.63 -4.13
C ASP A 120 2.06 23.05 -3.92
N TYR A 121 1.18 23.85 -3.30
CA TYR A 121 -0.20 23.41 -3.08
C TYR A 121 -0.97 23.23 -4.39
N GLU A 122 -0.56 23.94 -5.44
CA GLU A 122 -1.14 23.82 -6.78
C GLU A 122 -0.91 22.43 -7.36
N TYR A 123 0.33 21.92 -7.27
CA TYR A 123 0.66 20.56 -7.66
C TYR A 123 -0.18 19.52 -6.91
N TYR A 124 -0.42 19.75 -5.61
CA TYR A 124 -1.26 18.85 -4.82
C TYR A 124 -2.70 18.81 -5.34
N LEU A 125 -3.27 19.95 -5.75
CA LEU A 125 -4.60 20.00 -6.35
C LEU A 125 -4.64 19.28 -7.70
N GLU A 126 -3.63 19.46 -8.55
CA GLU A 126 -3.51 18.73 -9.83
C GLU A 126 -3.44 17.22 -9.62
N VAL A 127 -2.71 16.75 -8.59
CA VAL A 127 -2.65 15.33 -8.22
C VAL A 127 -4.03 14.82 -7.82
N LEU A 128 -4.73 15.55 -6.94
CA LEU A 128 -6.08 15.18 -6.52
C LEU A 128 -7.09 15.18 -7.68
N GLU A 129 -6.95 16.08 -8.65
CA GLU A 129 -7.81 16.12 -9.84
C GLU A 129 -7.69 14.84 -10.67
N LYS A 130 -6.47 14.34 -10.88
CA LYS A 130 -6.23 13.10 -11.64
C LYS A 130 -6.55 11.83 -10.86
N MET A 131 -6.36 11.83 -9.55
CA MET A 131 -6.61 10.65 -8.72
C MET A 131 -8.10 10.43 -8.45
N ASP A 132 -8.52 9.17 -8.35
CA ASP A 132 -9.86 8.87 -7.85
C ASP A 132 -9.92 9.04 -6.32
N ILE A 133 -11.02 9.63 -5.82
CA ILE A 133 -11.22 9.88 -4.38
C ILE A 133 -12.39 9.03 -3.91
N ARG A 134 -12.13 8.20 -2.91
CA ARG A 134 -13.17 7.41 -2.25
C ARG A 134 -13.89 8.26 -1.21
N PHE A 135 -15.16 7.96 -0.98
CA PHE A 135 -15.97 8.61 0.05
C PHE A 135 -16.46 7.58 1.07
N ASP A 136 -16.48 7.98 2.35
CA ASP A 136 -16.99 7.17 3.44
C ASP A 136 -18.54 7.09 3.43
N LYS A 137 -19.12 6.43 4.44
CA LYS A 137 -20.59 6.30 4.56
C LYS A 137 -21.30 7.64 4.78
N ASN A 138 -20.61 8.62 5.35
CA ASN A 138 -21.12 9.96 5.63
C ASN A 138 -20.89 10.92 4.45
N GLY A 139 -20.22 10.46 3.39
CA GLY A 139 -19.89 11.25 2.21
C GLY A 139 -18.70 12.18 2.43
N ASN A 140 -17.82 11.89 3.40
CA ASN A 140 -16.55 12.58 3.55
C ASN A 140 -15.49 11.96 2.63
N PRO A 141 -14.63 12.76 2.00
CA PRO A 141 -13.54 12.24 1.19
C PRO A 141 -12.52 11.51 2.06
N VAL A 142 -12.13 10.32 1.64
CA VAL A 142 -11.01 9.57 2.20
C VAL A 142 -9.77 9.98 1.42
N MET A 143 -9.00 10.91 1.99
CA MET A 143 -7.82 11.47 1.33
C MET A 143 -6.73 10.40 1.13
N PRO A 144 -5.99 10.45 0.01
CA PRO A 144 -4.91 9.51 -0.25
C PRO A 144 -3.79 9.66 0.79
N THR A 145 -3.20 8.53 1.18
CA THR A 145 -1.98 8.53 1.99
C THR A 145 -0.80 8.84 1.09
N VAL A 146 -0.05 9.90 1.41
CA VAL A 146 1.13 10.33 0.65
C VAL A 146 2.39 9.78 1.31
N PHE A 147 3.09 8.90 0.60
CA PHE A 147 4.41 8.41 1.02
C PHE A 147 5.50 9.31 0.43
N CYS A 148 6.27 9.96 1.29
CA CYS A 148 7.38 10.81 0.87
C CYS A 148 8.53 10.77 1.86
N ARG A 149 9.70 11.25 1.43
CA ARG A 149 10.85 11.41 2.33
C ARG A 149 10.57 12.54 3.33
N LYS A 150 11.17 12.44 4.52
CA LYS A 150 10.96 13.38 5.63
C LYS A 150 11.23 14.83 5.21
N GLU A 151 12.28 15.07 4.43
CA GLU A 151 12.64 16.43 3.97
C GLU A 151 11.57 17.03 3.06
N LEU A 152 10.87 16.21 2.29
CA LEU A 152 9.79 16.66 1.42
C LEU A 152 8.52 16.95 2.23
N PHE A 153 8.22 16.09 3.21
CA PHE A 153 7.12 16.29 4.15
C PHE A 153 7.26 17.59 4.95
N ASP A 154 8.46 17.87 5.47
CA ASP A 154 8.74 19.09 6.25
C ASP A 154 8.63 20.36 5.41
N LYS A 155 8.91 20.27 4.10
CA LYS A 155 8.68 21.39 3.16
C LYS A 155 7.21 21.57 2.87
N PHE A 156 6.50 20.48 2.57
CA PHE A 156 5.10 20.52 2.17
C PHE A 156 4.17 20.94 3.31
N SER A 157 4.41 20.46 4.53
CA SER A 157 3.62 20.81 5.72
C SER A 157 3.63 22.30 6.09
N LYS A 158 4.63 23.05 5.61
CA LYS A 158 4.73 24.51 5.81
C LYS A 158 3.95 25.31 4.78
N ILE A 159 3.51 24.69 3.69
CA ILE A 159 2.78 25.34 2.62
C ILE A 159 1.33 25.51 3.08
N LYS A 160 0.88 26.76 3.20
CA LYS A 160 -0.51 27.07 3.51
C LYS A 160 -1.28 27.37 2.23
N PRO A 161 -2.50 26.81 2.06
CA PRO A 161 -3.31 27.13 0.90
C PRO A 161 -3.83 28.56 0.95
N THR A 162 -3.92 29.19 -0.22
CA THR A 162 -4.67 30.44 -0.39
C THR A 162 -6.18 30.17 -0.36
N GLU A 163 -7.00 31.21 -0.17
CA GLU A 163 -8.48 31.05 -0.18
C GLU A 163 -8.99 30.56 -1.55
N GLU A 164 -8.37 30.98 -2.65
CA GLU A 164 -8.66 30.47 -3.99
C GLU A 164 -8.38 28.97 -4.12
N GLN A 165 -7.26 28.51 -3.56
CA GLN A 165 -6.88 27.09 -3.57
C GLN A 165 -7.80 26.22 -2.70
N LYS A 166 -8.29 26.74 -1.58
CA LYS A 166 -9.32 26.06 -0.77
C LYS A 166 -10.62 25.92 -1.55
N THR A 167 -11.06 27.01 -2.20
CA THR A 167 -12.28 27.00 -3.02
C THR A 167 -12.17 25.99 -4.17
N ARG A 168 -11.00 25.89 -4.80
CA ARG A 168 -10.74 24.88 -5.82
C ARG A 168 -10.76 23.46 -5.26
N LEU A 169 -10.13 23.22 -4.10
CA LEU A 169 -10.18 21.93 -3.43
C LEU A 169 -11.63 21.47 -3.19
N ASP A 170 -12.46 22.36 -2.66
CA ASP A 170 -13.87 22.07 -2.38
C ASP A 170 -14.62 21.73 -3.68
N LYS A 171 -14.35 22.46 -4.76
CA LYS A 171 -14.93 22.18 -6.09
C LYS A 171 -14.50 20.81 -6.62
N ILE A 172 -13.22 20.44 -6.48
CA ILE A 172 -12.70 19.12 -6.88
C ILE A 172 -13.42 18.01 -6.10
N ILE A 173 -13.51 18.15 -4.78
CA ILE A 173 -14.16 17.17 -3.91
C ILE A 173 -15.64 17.05 -4.27
N GLN A 174 -16.34 18.17 -4.45
CA GLN A 174 -17.76 18.19 -4.78
C GLN A 174 -18.05 17.50 -6.12
N THR A 175 -17.24 17.81 -7.15
CA THR A 175 -17.37 17.18 -8.49
C THR A 175 -17.19 15.66 -8.40
N LYS A 176 -16.17 15.19 -7.66
CA LYS A 176 -15.93 13.76 -7.47
C LYS A 176 -17.02 13.09 -6.63
N LYS A 177 -17.58 13.81 -5.66
CA LYS A 177 -18.69 13.34 -4.82
C LYS A 177 -19.97 13.13 -5.66
N GLU A 178 -20.26 14.04 -6.58
CA GLU A 178 -21.38 13.92 -7.52
C GLU A 178 -21.24 12.70 -8.44
N VAL A 179 -20.05 12.51 -9.02
CA VAL A 179 -19.74 11.32 -9.82
C VAL A 179 -19.89 10.04 -8.99
N TRP A 180 -19.41 10.04 -7.74
CA TRP A 180 -19.55 8.90 -6.84
C TRP A 180 -21.01 8.58 -6.51
N TYR A 181 -21.84 9.59 -6.24
CA TYR A 181 -23.28 9.38 -6.03
C TYR A 181 -23.96 8.86 -7.29
N ALA A 182 -23.68 9.43 -8.47
CA ALA A 182 -24.23 8.96 -9.73
C ALA A 182 -23.93 7.47 -9.95
N ASN A 183 -22.68 7.05 -9.73
CA ASN A 183 -22.26 5.65 -9.83
C ASN A 183 -22.95 4.72 -8.81
N LYS A 184 -23.31 5.22 -7.62
CA LYS A 184 -24.10 4.45 -6.65
C LYS A 184 -25.54 4.23 -7.10
N HIS A 185 -26.15 5.20 -7.77
CA HIS A 185 -27.52 5.09 -8.27
C HIS A 185 -27.65 4.01 -9.36
N TYR A 186 -26.67 3.90 -10.26
CA TYR A 186 -26.67 2.87 -11.31
C TYR A 186 -26.53 1.44 -10.77
N ARG A 187 -25.76 1.21 -9.70
CA ARG A 187 -25.58 -0.13 -9.10
C ARG A 187 -26.84 -0.70 -8.45
N LYS A 188 -27.83 0.13 -8.11
CA LYS A 188 -29.13 -0.36 -7.57
C LYS A 188 -30.11 -0.80 -8.65
N LEU A 189 -29.93 -0.34 -9.90
CA LEU A 189 -30.84 -0.64 -11.00
C LEU A 189 -30.47 -1.93 -11.75
N SER A 190 -29.23 -2.41 -11.63
CA SER A 190 -28.78 -3.66 -12.28
C SER A 190 -29.31 -4.95 -11.64
N HIS A 191 -30.11 -4.86 -10.57
CA HIS A 191 -30.78 -6.00 -9.93
C HIS A 191 -32.28 -6.08 -10.26
N ILE A 192 -32.77 -5.23 -11.16
CA ILE A 192 -34.13 -5.27 -11.69
C ILE A 192 -34.01 -5.58 -13.18
N ASN A 193 -33.80 -6.86 -13.50
CA ASN A 193 -34.09 -7.51 -14.77
C ASN A 193 -34.11 -9.02 -14.56
#